data_AF-A0A327N2K5-F1
#
_entry.id   AF-A0A327N2K5-F1
#
_cell.length_a   1.000
_cell.length_b   1.000
_cell.length_c   1.000
_cell.angle_alpha   90.00
_cell.angle_beta   90.00
_cell.angle_gamma   90.00
#
_symmetry.space_group_name_H-M   'P 1'
#
loop_
_entity.id
_entity.type
_entity.pdbx_description
1 polymer ?
#
loop_
_entity_poly.entity_id
_entity_poly.type
_entity_poly.pdbx_seq_one_letter_code
_entity_poly.pdbx_strand_id
1 'polypeptide(L)' 'MPLTKPNQDLRRELNNVAFSLEQAASEVLSLTKACQGAEVVTALKLISKLYEDADRLAALADEVKAGRVLRTAE' A
#
# COMPACT_ATOMS: atom_id res chain seq x y z
N MET A 1 -20.87 5.33 12.96
CA MET A 1 -21.26 4.00 13.45
C MET A 1 -20.00 3.26 13.91
N PRO A 2 -20.06 2.44 14.98
CA PRO A 2 -18.91 1.63 15.38
C PRO A 2 -18.58 0.62 14.28
N LEU A 3 -17.28 0.44 14.00
CA LEU A 3 -16.81 -0.57 13.05
C LEU A 3 -17.22 -1.96 13.53
N THR A 4 -17.86 -2.73 12.65
CA THR A 4 -18.08 -4.15 12.90
C THR A 4 -16.73 -4.89 12.88
N LYS A 5 -16.63 -6.02 13.59
CA LYS A 5 -15.40 -6.83 13.67
C LYS A 5 -14.78 -7.13 12.28
N PRO A 6 -15.57 -7.51 11.25
CA PRO A 6 -15.05 -7.70 9.89
C PRO A 6 -14.45 -6.43 9.26
N ASN A 7 -15.01 -5.25 9.53
CA ASN A 7 -14.46 -3.99 9.02
C ASN A 7 -13.15 -3.61 9.74
N GLN A 8 -12.97 -4.03 11.00
CA GLN A 8 -11.72 -3.84 11.72
C GLN A 8 -10.61 -4.75 11.18
N ASP A 9 -10.92 -6.01 10.91
CA ASP A 9 -9.98 -6.98 10.34
C ASP A 9 -9.57 -6.57 8.92
N LEU A 10 -10.53 -6.19 8.07
CA LEU A 10 -10.25 -5.69 6.72
C LEU A 10 -9.37 -4.43 6.74
N ARG A 11 -9.68 -3.47 7.61
CA ARG A 11 -8.84 -2.26 7.77
C ARG A 11 -7.42 -2.64 8.18
N ARG A 12 -7.26 -3.61 9.08
CA ARG A 12 -5.95 -4.05 9.55
C ARG A 12 -5.17 -4.72 8.43
N GLU A 13 -5.80 -5.59 7.65
CA GLU A 13 -5.15 -6.22 6.49
C GLU A 13 -4.71 -5.20 5.45
N LEU A 14 -5.56 -4.22 5.11
CA LEU A 14 -5.21 -3.16 4.16
C LEU A 14 -3.98 -2.36 4.62
N ASN A 15 -3.92 -1.99 5.91
CA ASN A 15 -2.76 -1.32 6.48
C ASN A 15 -1.51 -2.20 6.49
N ASN A 16 -1.64 -3.49 6.79
CA ASN A 16 -0.52 -4.42 6.76
C ASN A 16 0.06 -4.54 5.35
N VAL A 17 -0.80 -4.66 4.32
CA VAL A 17 -0.36 -4.74 2.93
C VAL A 17 0.31 -3.44 2.48
N ALA A 18 -0.26 -2.27 2.83
CA ALA A 18 0.36 -0.98 2.56
C ALA A 18 1.78 -0.90 3.14
N PHE A 19 1.93 -1.24 4.42
CA PHE A 19 3.23 -1.23 5.10
C PHE A 19 4.23 -2.20 4.49
N SER A 20 3.81 -3.42 4.16
CA SER A 20 4.67 -4.39 3.47
C SER A 20 5.11 -3.89 2.09
N LEU A 21 4.25 -3.16 1.38
CA LEU A 21 4.57 -2.60 0.06
C LEU A 21 5.60 -1.46 0.16
N GLU A 22 5.47 -0.57 1.16
CA GLU A 22 6.46 0.47 1.44
C GLU A 22 7.82 -0.10 1.84
N GLN A 23 7.82 -1.16 2.65
CA GLN A 23 9.05 -1.86 3.03
C GLN A 23 9.73 -2.46 1.80
N ALA A 24 8.98 -3.16 0.94
CA ALA A 24 9.51 -3.72 -0.29
C ALA A 24 10.06 -2.63 -1.24
N ALA A 25 9.35 -1.51 -1.38
CA ALA A 25 9.81 -0.36 -2.16
C ALA A 25 11.14 0.21 -1.62
N SER A 26 11.26 0.32 -0.29
CA SER A 26 12.46 0.80 0.39
C SER A 26 13.66 -0.13 0.21
N GLU A 27 13.43 -1.45 0.26
CA GLU A 27 14.46 -2.46 0.02
C GLU A 27 14.95 -2.42 -1.43
N VAL A 28 14.04 -2.37 -2.40
CA VAL A 28 14.38 -2.28 -3.82
C VAL A 28 15.11 -0.97 -4.12
N LEU A 29 14.74 0.14 -3.47
CA LEU A 29 15.46 1.41 -3.57
C LEU A 29 16.89 1.31 -3.03
N SER A 30 17.09 0.62 -1.91
CA SER A 30 18.43 0.39 -1.35
C SER A 30 19.31 -0.40 -2.31
N LEU A 31 18.76 -1.46 -2.92
CA LEU A 31 19.47 -2.28 -3.91
C LEU A 31 19.82 -1.50 -5.18
N THR A 32 18.90 -0.67 -5.67
CA THR A 32 19.09 0.11 -6.90
C THR A 32 20.07 1.28 -6.75
N LYS A 33 20.29 1.80 -5.54
CA LYS A 33 21.32 2.83 -5.28
C LYS A 33 22.74 2.38 -5.64
N ALA A 34 23.01 1.08 -5.66
CA ALA A 34 24.31 0.52 -6.04
C ALA A 34 24.43 0.22 -7.55
N CYS A 35 23.34 0.35 -8.31
CA CYS A 35 23.30 0.04 -9.74
C CYS A 35 23.56 1.30 -10.60
N GLN A 36 24.00 1.09 -11.85
CA GLN A 36 24.17 2.14 -12.87
C GLN A 36 23.47 1.73 -14.17
N GLY A 37 23.02 2.71 -14.95
CA GLY A 37 22.43 2.48 -16.28
C GLY A 37 20.92 2.77 -16.35
N ALA A 38 20.35 2.61 -17.55
CA ALA A 38 18.96 2.94 -17.85
C ALA A 38 17.95 2.11 -17.02
N GLU A 39 18.33 0.92 -16.59
CA GLU A 39 17.50 0.01 -15.78
C GLU A 39 17.22 0.57 -14.37
N VAL A 40 18.13 1.38 -13.82
CA VAL A 40 17.93 2.07 -12.54
C VAL A 40 16.78 3.05 -12.63
N VAL A 41 16.65 3.79 -13.73
CA VAL A 41 15.54 4.73 -13.94
C VAL A 41 14.20 4.01 -13.99
N THR A 42 14.14 2.85 -14.65
CA THR A 42 12.93 2.01 -14.67
C THR A 42 12.59 1.49 -13.28
N ALA A 43 13.59 1.05 -12.52
CA ALA A 43 13.38 0.58 -11.15
C ALA A 43 12.89 1.71 -10.21
N LEU A 44 13.45 2.92 -10.33
CA LEU A 44 13.00 4.09 -9.55
C LEU A 44 11.54 4.47 -9.88
N LYS A 45 11.12 4.35 -11.14
CA LYS A 45 9.71 4.54 -11.53
C LYS A 45 8.80 3.49 -10.91
N LEU A 46 9.23 2.22 -10.87
CA LEU A 46 8.47 1.15 -10.23
C LEU A 46 8.39 1.36 -8.71
N ILE A 47 9.47 1.78 -8.06
CA ILE A 47 9.49 2.13 -6.63
C ILE A 47 8.50 3.27 -6.34
N SER A 48 8.48 4.31 -7.17
CA SER A 48 7.54 5.44 -7.01
C SER A 48 6.10 4.96 -7.07
N LYS A 49 5.77 4.09 -8.03
CA LYS A 49 4.45 3.48 -8.14
C LYS A 49 4.08 2.61 -6.93
N LEU A 50 5.04 1.89 -6.35
CA LEU A 50 4.79 1.08 -5.15
C LEU A 50 4.42 1.94 -3.94
N TYR A 51 5.07 3.10 -3.77
CA TYR A 51 4.68 4.05 -2.72
C TYR A 51 3.28 4.63 -2.98
N GLU A 52 2.95 5.00 -4.22
CA GLU A 52 1.60 5.48 -4.58
C GLU A 52 0.51 4.42 -4.29
N ASP A 53 0.78 3.15 -4.61
CA ASP A 53 -0.14 2.05 -4.34
C ASP A 53 -0.30 1.80 -2.83
N ALA A 54 0.77 1.97 -2.04
CA ALA A 54 0.71 1.85 -0.58
C ALA A 54 -0.12 2.98 0.05
N ASP A 55 0.11 4.22 -0.36
CA ASP A 55 -0.67 5.39 0.09
C ASP A 55 -2.16 5.19 -0.22
N ARG A 56 -2.47 4.66 -1.40
CA ARG A 56 -3.85 4.37 -1.81
C ARG A 56 -4.48 3.26 -0.97
N LEU A 57 -3.72 2.23 -0.59
CA LEU A 57 -4.19 1.18 0.32
C LEU A 57 -4.46 1.73 1.73
N ALA A 58 -3.61 2.62 2.23
CA ALA A 58 -3.82 3.30 3.51
C ALA A 58 -5.08 4.17 3.48
N ALA A 59 -5.30 4.93 2.40
CA ALA A 59 -6.52 5.72 2.21
C ALA A 59 -7.79 4.86 2.19
N LEU A 60 -7.75 3.71 1.49
CA LEU A 60 -8.86 2.74 1.50
C LEU A 60 -9.12 2.19 2.92
N ALA A 61 -8.09 1.94 3.70
CA ALA A 61 -8.23 1.50 5.07
C ALA A 61 -8.93 2.57 5.94
N ASP A 62 -8.63 3.85 5.72
CA ASP A 62 -9.31 4.96 6.38
C ASP A 62 -10.77 5.13 5.93
N GLU A 63 -11.08 4.86 4.66
CA GLU A 63 -12.47 4.81 4.19
C GLU A 63 -13.26 3.66 4.81
N VAL A 64 -12.65 2.48 4.95
CA VAL A 64 -13.23 1.35 5.70
C VAL A 64 -13.48 1.75 7.15
N LYS A 65 -12.51 2.43 7.79
CA LYS A 65 -12.65 2.96 9.16
C LYS A 65 -13.81 3.94 9.28
N ALA A 66 -14.02 4.78 8.27
CA ALA A 66 -15.10 5.75 8.21
C ALA A 66 -16.47 5.11 7.88
N GLY A 67 -16.50 3.82 7.53
CA GLY A 67 -17.71 3.12 7.09
C GLY A 67 -18.21 3.58 5.72
N ARG A 68 -17.32 4.17 4.89
CA ARG A 68 -17.66 4.68 3.55
C ARG A 68 -17.55 3.60 2.46
N VAL A 69 -16.83 2.52 2.73
CA VAL A 69 -16.74 1.36 1.82
C VAL A 69 -17.91 0.41 2.11
N LEU A 70 -18.96 0.49 1.30
CA LEU A 70 -20.02 -0.52 1.24
C LEU A 70 -19.58 -1.61 0.25
N ARG A 71 -19.00 -2.71 0.74
CA ARG A 71 -18.97 -3.93 -0.08
C ARG A 71 -20.39 -4.52 -0.05
N THR A 72 -21.12 -4.39 -1.16
CA THR A 72 -22.20 -5.33 -1.46
C THR A 72 -21.54 -6.70 -1.59
N ALA A 73 -21.72 -7.55 -0.58
CA ALA A 73 -21.50 -8.97 -0.77
C ALA A 73 -22.63 -9.46 -1.71
N GLU A 74 -22.26 -9.89 -2.91
CA GLU A 74 -23.09 -10.86 -3.65
C GLU A 74 -23.08 -12.20 -2.93
#